data_AF-W1VFE5-F1
#
_entry.id   AF-W1VFE5-F1
#
_cell.length_a   1.000
_cell.length_b   1.000
_cell.length_c   1.000
_cell.angle_alpha   90.00
_cell.angle_beta   90.00
_cell.angle_gamma   90.00
#
_symmetry.space_group_name_H-M   'P 1'
#
loop_
_entity.id
_entity.type
_entity.pdbx_description
1 polymer ?
#
loop_
_entity_poly.entity_id
_entity_poly.type
_entity_poly.pdbx_seq_one_letter_code
_entity_poly.pdbx_strand_id
1 'polypeptide(L)' 'MTASPAPYVLALDEGTTNAKAFAVAPDGTILSAGSAPVPV' A
#
# COMPACT_ATOMS: atom_id res chain seq x y z
N MET A 1 -6.84 -20.45 15.53
CA MET A 1 -6.08 -19.31 16.08
C MET A 1 -5.56 -18.51 14.90
N THR A 2 -6.29 -17.48 14.47
CA THR A 2 -5.81 -16.58 13.40
C THR A 2 -4.83 -15.61 14.05
N ALA A 3 -3.58 -15.61 13.60
CA ALA A 3 -2.62 -14.60 14.05
C ALA A 3 -3.18 -13.21 13.73
N SER A 4 -3.12 -12.27 14.67
CA SER A 4 -3.40 -10.87 14.37
C SER A 4 -2.43 -10.43 13.27
N PRO A 5 -2.87 -9.85 12.15
CA PRO A 5 -1.96 -9.38 11.12
C PRO A 5 -0.97 -8.40 11.74
N ALA A 6 0.30 -8.53 11.37
CA ALA A 6 1.36 -7.63 11.82
C ALA A 6 0.99 -6.19 11.40
N PRO A 7 1.23 -5.18 12.26
CA PRO A 7 0.95 -3.79 11.91
C PRO A 7 1.80 -3.37 10.70
N TYR A 8 1.21 -2.55 9.84
CA TYR A 8 1.86 -2.00 8.66
C TYR A 8 1.46 -0.53 8.47
N VAL A 9 2.28 0.23 7.75
CA VAL A 9 1.95 1.57 7.29
C VAL A 9 1.29 1.45 5.91
N LEU A 10 0.11 2.06 5.76
CA LEU A 10 -0.50 2.25 4.45
C LEU A 10 -0.01 3.59 3.86
N ALA A 11 0.82 3.52 2.82
CA ALA A 11 1.27 4.69 2.10
C ALA A 11 0.44 4.87 0.82
N LEU A 12 -0.03 6.10 0.60
CA LEU A 12 -0.82 6.48 -0.57
C LEU A 12 -0.05 7.49 -1.41
N ASP A 13 -0.02 7.25 -2.73
CA ASP A 13 0.55 8.16 -3.72
C ASP A 13 -0.53 8.52 -4.74
N GLU A 14 -0.96 9.79 -4.70
CA GLU A 14 -2.00 10.35 -5.56
C GLU A 14 -1.41 10.92 -6.86
N GLY A 15 -0.79 10.04 -7.64
CA GLY A 15 -0.25 10.39 -8.95
C GLY A 15 -1.35 10.80 -9.94
N THR A 16 -0.99 11.64 -10.92
CA THR A 16 -1.94 12.21 -11.89
C THR A 16 -2.44 11.20 -12.94
N THR A 17 -1.75 10.09 -13.14
CA THR A 17 -2.16 9.03 -14.10
C THR A 17 -2.64 7.77 -13.38
N ASN A 18 -2.04 7.46 -12.23
CA ASN A 18 -2.41 6.32 -11.43
C ASN A 18 -2.32 6.70 -9.95
N ALA A 19 -3.32 6.31 -9.18
CA ALA A 19 -3.22 6.24 -7.73
C ALA A 19 -2.54 4.92 -7.35
N LYS A 20 -1.62 4.98 -6.38
CA LYS A 20 -0.91 3.80 -5.86
C LYS A 20 -1.10 3.68 -4.36
N ALA A 21 -1.08 2.44 -3.88
CA ALA A 21 -1.14 2.12 -2.46
C ALA A 21 -0.10 1.04 -2.14
N PHE A 22 0.59 1.20 -1.01
CA PHE A 22 1.59 0.26 -0.53
C PHE A 22 1.33 -0.11 0.92
N ALA A 23 1.37 -1.40 1.24
CA ALA A 23 1.48 -1.86 2.62
C ALA A 23 2.97 -2.04 2.94
N VAL A 24 3.46 -1.29 3.92
CA VAL A 24 4.89 -1.25 4.28
C VAL A 24 5.09 -1.76 5.71
N ALA A 25 5.95 -2.76 5.86
CA ALA A 25 6.36 -3.29 7.16
C ALA A 25 7.18 -2.24 7.96
N PRO A 26 7.29 -2.39 9.29
CA PRO A 26 8.06 -1.45 10.11
C PRO A 26 9.55 -1.31 9.73
N ASP A 27 10.13 -2.31 9.08
CA ASP A 27 11.52 -2.28 8.59
C ASP A 27 11.67 -1.62 7.20
N GLY A 28 10.56 -1.12 6.63
CA GLY A 28 10.52 -0.50 5.31
C GLY A 28 10.26 -1.47 4.16
N THR A 29 10.14 -2.78 4.42
CA THR A 29 9.82 -3.77 3.39
C THR A 29 8.43 -3.56 2.82
N ILE A 30 8.29 -3.55 1.48
CA ILE A 30 6.97 -3.54 0.83
C ILE A 30 6.37 -4.94 0.90
N LEU A 31 5.24 -5.07 1.59
CA LEU A 31 4.49 -6.31 1.74
C LEU A 31 3.54 -6.54 0.56
N SER A 32 2.93 -5.46 0.07
CA SER A 32 2.07 -5.47 -1.10
C SER A 32 2.00 -4.10 -1.76
N ALA A 33 1.67 -4.10 -3.06
CA ALA A 33 1.51 -2.89 -3.86
C ALA A 33 0.25 -3.01 -4.73
N GLY A 34 -0.48 -1.91 -4.86
CA GLY A 34 -1.61 -1.76 -5.76
C GLY A 34 -1.48 -0.48 -6.58
N SER A 35 -2.01 -0.51 -7.81
CA SER A 35 -2.06 0.66 -8.69
C SER A 35 -3.36 0.61 -9.48
N ALA A 36 -4.02 1.76 -9.58
CA ALA A 36 -5.22 1.93 -10.38
C ALA A 36 -5.11 3.21 -11.23
N PRO A 37 -5.52 3.18 -12.51
CA PRO A 37 -5.60 4.39 -13.33
C PRO A 37 -6.54 5.41 -12.69
N VAL A 38 -6.17 6.69 -12.76
CA VAL A 38 -7.07 7.78 -12.37
C VAL A 38 -8.03 8.04 -13.55
N PRO A 39 -9.35 7.98 -13.35
CA PRO A 39 -10.31 8.38 -14.38
C PRO A 39 -10.11 9.85 -14.74
N VAL A 40 -10.13 10.14 -16.04
CA VAL A 40 -10.10 11.51 -16.59
C VAL A 40 -11.50 12.07 -16.75
#